data_AF-A0A401Q8P3-F1
#
_entry.id   AF-A0A401Q8P3-F1
#
_cell.length_a   1.000
_cell.length_b   1.000
_cell.length_c   1.000
_cell.angle_alpha   90.00
_cell.angle_beta   90.00
_cell.angle_gamma   90.00
#
_symmetry.space_group_name_H-M   'P 1'
#
loop_
_entity.id
_entity.type
_entity.pdbx_description
1 polymer ?
#
loop_
_entity_poly.entity_id
_entity_poly.type
_entity_poly.pdbx_seq_one_letter_code
_entity_poly.pdbx_strand_id
1 'polypeptide(L)'
;TPLGRARAWLRLAMMQKKLADYLRYVIIRRDLFSEFYEDHAVMMEEEGAVIVGLLVGLNVIDANLCVKGEDLDSMVGVIDFSLYLKNDNDSSGCFERDGQIVAMLDQKNYVEELNRQLT
;
A
#
# COMPACT_ATOMS: atom_id res chain seq x y z
N THR A 1 18.72 -12.46 -3.65
CA THR A 1 18.40 -12.85 -2.24
C THR A 1 17.19 -13.80 -2.19
N PRO A 2 16.84 -14.44 -1.06
CA PRO A 2 15.57 -15.17 -0.92
C PRO A 2 14.34 -14.32 -1.25
N LEU A 3 14.38 -13.03 -0.90
CA LEU A 3 13.33 -12.06 -1.20
C LEU A 3 13.18 -11.80 -2.71
N GLY A 4 14.28 -11.62 -3.44
CA GLY A 4 14.25 -11.47 -4.90
C GLY A 4 13.69 -12.72 -5.61
N ARG A 5 13.98 -13.91 -5.08
CA ARG A 5 13.40 -15.17 -5.57
C ARG A 5 11.88 -15.24 -5.33
N ALA A 6 11.41 -14.86 -4.14
CA ALA A 6 9.98 -14.78 -3.85
C ALA A 6 9.26 -13.77 -4.76
N ARG A 7 9.88 -12.61 -5.02
CA ARG A 7 9.36 -11.58 -5.93
C ARG A 7 9.33 -12.02 -7.39
N ALA A 8 10.36 -12.74 -7.85
CA ALA A 8 10.36 -13.37 -9.17
C ALA A 8 9.22 -14.39 -9.28
N TRP A 9 9.10 -15.25 -8.28
CA TRP A 9 8.07 -16.29 -8.23
C TRP A 9 6.65 -15.68 -8.27
N LEU A 10 6.41 -14.60 -7.52
CA LEU A 10 5.13 -13.90 -7.53
C LEU A 10 4.79 -13.33 -8.91
N ARG A 11 5.75 -12.64 -9.56
CA ARG A 11 5.58 -12.13 -10.93
C ARG A 11 5.24 -13.25 -11.91
N LEU A 12 5.97 -14.36 -11.85
CA LEU A 12 5.74 -15.53 -12.71
C LEU A 12 4.37 -16.19 -12.45
N ALA A 13 3.98 -16.35 -11.18
CA ALA A 13 2.69 -16.92 -10.80
C ALA A 13 1.52 -16.05 -11.29
N MET A 14 1.68 -14.73 -11.28
CA MET A 14 0.71 -13.79 -11.85
C MET A 14 0.63 -13.91 -13.37
N MET A 15 1.77 -13.91 -14.08
CA MET A 15 1.80 -14.09 -15.54
C MET A 15 1.19 -15.43 -15.97
N GLN A 16 1.37 -16.48 -15.17
CA GLN A 16 0.79 -17.80 -15.40
C GLN A 16 -0.69 -17.89 -15.02
N LYS A 17 -1.26 -16.87 -14.35
CA LYS A 17 -2.65 -16.86 -13.86
C LYS A 17 -2.95 -18.01 -12.90
N LYS A 18 -1.96 -18.39 -12.08
CA LYS A 18 -2.02 -19.52 -11.13
C LYS A 18 -1.68 -19.14 -9.69
N LEU A 19 -1.52 -17.85 -9.41
CA LEU A 19 -1.17 -17.36 -8.08
C LEU A 19 -2.18 -17.85 -7.02
N ALA A 20 -3.48 -17.74 -7.31
CA ALA A 20 -4.53 -18.19 -6.42
C ALA A 20 -4.47 -19.71 -6.17
N ASP A 21 -4.24 -20.51 -7.22
CA ASP A 21 -4.13 -21.96 -7.10
C ASP A 21 -2.96 -22.37 -6.20
N TYR A 22 -1.79 -21.74 -6.39
CA TYR A 22 -0.62 -22.02 -5.57
C TYR A 22 -0.86 -21.69 -4.09
N LEU A 23 -1.42 -20.52 -3.80
CA LEU A 23 -1.74 -20.15 -2.41
C LEU A 23 -2.82 -21.04 -1.82
N ARG A 24 -3.81 -21.49 -2.61
CA ARG A 24 -4.80 -22.45 -2.15
C ARG A 24 -4.16 -23.77 -1.70
N TYR A 25 -3.19 -24.30 -2.46
CA TYR A 25 -2.46 -25.50 -2.05
C TYR A 25 -1.68 -25.31 -0.75
N VAL A 26 -1.11 -24.12 -0.54
CA VAL A 26 -0.37 -23.79 0.67
C VAL A 26 -1.29 -23.73 1.88
N ILE A 27 -2.45 -23.08 1.78
CA ILE A 27 -3.42 -22.97 2.89
C ILE A 27 -4.04 -24.33 3.23
N ILE A 28 -4.30 -25.18 2.24
CA ILE A 28 -4.81 -26.55 2.47
C ILE A 28 -3.81 -27.37 3.28
N ARG A 29 -2.50 -27.19 3.03
CA ARG A 29 -1.42 -27.83 3.80
C ARG A 29 -1.02 -27.01 5.01
N ARG A 30 -1.98 -26.82 5.91
CA ARG A 30 -1.82 -26.07 7.16
C ARG A 30 -0.72 -26.64 8.05
N ASP A 31 -0.46 -27.96 7.96
CA ASP A 31 0.62 -28.69 8.62
C ASP A 31 2.02 -28.17 8.28
N LEU A 32 2.28 -27.93 6.99
CA LEU A 32 3.55 -27.39 6.53
C LEU A 32 3.62 -25.87 6.76
N PHE A 33 2.47 -25.20 6.71
CA PHE A 33 2.39 -23.76 6.78
C PHE A 33 2.51 -23.23 8.23
N SER A 34 2.10 -24.01 9.22
CA SER A 34 2.32 -23.74 10.65
C SER A 34 3.80 -23.74 11.06
N GLU A 35 4.71 -24.28 10.25
CA GLU A 35 6.15 -24.15 10.51
C GLU A 35 6.68 -22.73 10.25
N PHE A 36 5.94 -21.92 9.46
CA PHE A 36 6.35 -20.58 9.04
C PHE A 36 5.51 -19.45 9.63
N TYR A 37 4.30 -19.76 10.11
CA TYR A 37 3.34 -18.79 10.64
C TYR A 37 2.82 -19.22 12.00
N GLU A 38 2.57 -18.24 12.88
CA GLU A 38 1.85 -18.49 14.13
C GLU A 38 0.37 -18.75 13.89
N ASP A 39 -0.28 -19.45 14.83
CA ASP A 39 -1.68 -19.86 14.72
C ASP A 39 -2.63 -18.68 14.46
N HIS A 40 -2.35 -17.50 15.04
CA HIS A 40 -3.16 -16.29 14.91
C HIS A 40 -2.77 -15.42 13.70
N ALA A 41 -1.91 -15.90 12.81
CA ALA A 41 -1.57 -15.18 11.59
C ALA A 41 -2.78 -15.13 10.65
N VAL A 42 -2.95 -14.01 9.95
CA VAL A 42 -4.05 -13.79 8.99
C VAL A 42 -4.14 -14.93 7.96
N MET A 43 -3.00 -15.46 7.51
CA MET A 43 -2.97 -16.54 6.53
C MET A 43 -3.33 -17.92 7.10
N MET A 44 -3.34 -18.07 8.42
CA MET A 44 -3.73 -19.29 9.15
C MET A 44 -5.22 -19.28 9.49
N GLU A 45 -5.84 -18.13 9.65
CA GLU A 45 -7.27 -17.96 9.95
C GLU A 45 -8.16 -18.00 8.68
N GLU A 46 -9.48 -17.78 8.83
CA GLU A 46 -10.46 -17.80 7.73
C GLU A 46 -10.15 -16.76 6.64
N GLU A 47 -9.53 -15.65 7.04
CA GLU A 47 -9.09 -14.53 6.23
C GLU A 47 -8.11 -14.97 5.15
N GLY A 48 -7.28 -15.98 5.39
CA GLY A 48 -6.39 -16.57 4.40
C GLY A 48 -7.17 -17.15 3.21
N ALA A 49 -8.26 -17.87 3.49
CA ALA A 49 -9.13 -18.43 2.46
C ALA A 49 -9.85 -17.32 1.67
N VAL A 50 -10.27 -16.24 2.35
CA VAL A 50 -10.87 -15.06 1.72
C VAL A 50 -9.87 -14.39 0.77
N ILE A 51 -8.63 -14.16 1.21
CA ILE A 51 -7.56 -13.59 0.38
C ILE A 51 -7.35 -14.44 -0.87
N VAL A 52 -7.26 -15.77 -0.73
CA VAL A 52 -7.12 -16.67 -1.88
C VAL A 52 -8.32 -16.59 -2.82
N GLY A 53 -9.54 -16.49 -2.29
CA GLY A 53 -10.75 -16.26 -3.07
C GLY A 53 -10.69 -14.97 -3.89
N LEU A 54 -10.20 -13.88 -3.29
CA LEU A 54 -10.01 -12.59 -3.99
C LEU A 54 -8.94 -12.69 -5.09
N LEU A 55 -7.87 -13.46 -4.87
CA LEU A 55 -6.81 -13.67 -5.86
C LEU A 55 -7.30 -14.40 -7.11
N VAL A 56 -8.37 -15.19 -7.04
CA VAL A 56 -8.98 -15.81 -8.24
C VAL A 56 -9.44 -14.74 -9.23
N GLY A 57 -9.89 -13.58 -8.74
CA GLY A 57 -10.25 -12.43 -9.58
C GLY A 57 -9.09 -11.89 -10.40
N LEU A 58 -7.84 -12.07 -9.95
CA LEU A 58 -6.66 -11.61 -10.69
C LEU A 58 -6.34 -12.49 -11.92
N ASN A 59 -6.94 -13.68 -12.06
CA ASN A 59 -6.67 -14.57 -13.19
C ASN A 59 -7.10 -13.98 -14.54
N VAL A 60 -8.02 -13.01 -14.55
CA VAL A 60 -8.45 -12.35 -15.79
C VAL A 60 -7.42 -11.33 -16.29
N ILE A 61 -6.49 -10.89 -15.44
CA ILE A 61 -5.48 -9.89 -15.77
C ILE A 61 -4.39 -10.53 -16.63
N ASP A 62 -4.12 -9.94 -17.78
CA ASP A 62 -2.96 -10.28 -18.59
C ASP A 62 -1.80 -9.37 -18.22
N ALA A 63 -1.02 -9.79 -17.22
CA ALA A 63 0.15 -9.06 -16.76
C ALA A 63 1.39 -9.54 -17.53
N ASN A 64 2.18 -8.61 -18.07
CA ASN A 64 3.49 -8.92 -18.65
C ASN A 64 4.58 -8.29 -17.77
N LEU A 65 4.98 -9.02 -16.72
CA LEU A 65 5.93 -8.54 -15.71
C LEU A 65 7.35 -8.99 -16.10
N CYS A 66 8.20 -8.05 -16.47
CA CYS A 66 9.59 -8.35 -16.80
C CYS A 66 10.34 -8.89 -15.56
N VAL A 67 10.93 -10.07 -15.71
CA VAL A 67 11.82 -10.67 -14.67
C VAL A 67 13.30 -10.53 -15.06
N LYS A 68 13.57 -10.25 -16.34
CA LYS A 68 14.91 -10.23 -16.91
C LYS A 68 15.46 -8.80 -16.90
N GLY A 69 16.51 -8.58 -16.11
CA GLY A 69 17.18 -7.29 -15.99
C GLY A 69 16.65 -6.34 -14.90
N GLU A 70 15.61 -6.74 -14.15
CA GLU A 70 15.19 -6.02 -12.95
C GLU A 70 16.01 -6.47 -11.73
N ASP A 71 16.48 -5.50 -10.93
CA ASP A 71 17.00 -5.79 -9.61
C ASP A 71 15.84 -6.07 -8.64
N LEU A 72 15.45 -7.33 -8.59
CA LEU A 72 14.40 -7.83 -7.72
C LEU A 72 14.78 -7.83 -6.24
N ASP A 73 16.05 -7.65 -5.91
CA ASP A 73 16.53 -7.53 -4.54
C ASP A 73 16.34 -6.09 -4.01
N SER A 74 16.28 -5.09 -4.90
CA SER A 74 16.03 -3.67 -4.57
C SER A 74 14.57 -3.36 -4.17
N MET A 75 14.30 -2.22 -3.55
CA MET A 75 12.95 -1.83 -3.12
C MET A 75 11.98 -1.81 -4.31
N VAL A 76 10.79 -2.40 -4.16
CA VAL A 76 9.73 -2.31 -5.18
C VAL A 76 9.40 -0.83 -5.34
N GLY A 77 9.40 -0.32 -6.57
CA GLY A 77 9.14 1.10 -6.87
C GLY A 77 7.93 1.61 -6.08
N VAL A 78 8.06 2.80 -5.49
CA VAL A 78 6.99 3.43 -4.72
C VAL A 78 5.78 3.60 -5.64
N ILE A 79 4.65 2.97 -5.29
CA ILE A 79 3.39 3.18 -6.00
C ILE A 79 2.86 4.54 -5.56
N ASP A 80 2.91 5.52 -6.46
CA ASP A 80 2.36 6.84 -6.21
C ASP A 80 0.83 6.80 -6.34
N PHE A 81 0.15 6.72 -5.20
CA PHE A 81 -1.31 6.79 -5.13
C PHE A 81 -1.84 8.23 -5.23
N SER A 82 -0.99 9.26 -5.28
CA SER A 82 -1.42 10.67 -5.35
C SER A 82 -2.30 10.93 -6.57
N LEU A 83 -2.09 10.20 -7.67
CA LEU A 83 -2.90 10.29 -8.88
C LEU A 83 -4.35 9.81 -8.68
N TYR A 84 -4.57 8.84 -7.79
CA TYR A 84 -5.89 8.28 -7.46
C TYR A 84 -6.51 8.90 -6.21
N LEU A 85 -5.67 9.46 -5.34
CA LEU A 85 -6.07 10.21 -4.15
C LEU A 85 -6.33 11.68 -4.45
N LYS A 86 -6.11 12.13 -5.69
CA LYS A 86 -6.48 13.48 -6.12
C LYS A 86 -8.01 13.60 -6.10
N ASN A 87 -8.51 14.06 -4.97
CA ASN A 87 -9.90 14.43 -4.78
C ASN A 87 -10.24 15.49 -5.84
N ASP A 88 -11.29 15.29 -6.63
CA ASP A 88 -11.85 16.31 -7.54
C ASP A 88 -12.36 17.57 -6.79
N ASN A 89 -12.21 17.61 -5.46
CA ASN A 89 -12.62 18.71 -4.60
C ASN A 89 -11.65 19.91 -4.56
N ASP A 90 -10.52 19.87 -5.27
CA ASP A 90 -9.55 20.97 -5.32
C ASP A 90 -9.91 22.10 -6.31
N SER A 91 -11.17 22.21 -6.70
CA SER A 91 -11.66 23.33 -7.54
C SER A 91 -12.41 24.42 -6.77
N SER A 92 -12.53 24.36 -5.43
CA SER A 92 -13.28 25.39 -4.70
C SER A 92 -12.94 25.57 -3.21
N GLY A 93 -11.65 25.56 -2.81
CA GLY A 93 -11.34 25.86 -1.39
C GLY A 93 -9.87 26.06 -0.97
N CYS A 94 -8.93 26.18 -1.92
CA CYS A 94 -7.51 26.38 -1.58
C CYS A 94 -7.20 27.86 -1.25
N PHE A 95 -7.75 28.80 -2.04
CA PHE A 95 -7.50 30.23 -1.84
C PHE A 95 -8.05 30.80 -0.53
N GLU A 96 -9.16 30.27 -0.02
CA GLU A 96 -9.75 30.76 1.24
C GLU A 96 -8.93 30.35 2.47
N ARG A 97 -8.34 29.15 2.46
CA ARG A 97 -7.54 28.65 3.59
C ARG A 97 -6.23 29.39 3.75
N ASP A 98 -5.53 29.71 2.66
CA ASP A 98 -4.26 30.45 2.73
C ASP A 98 -4.48 31.89 3.24
N GLY A 99 -5.53 32.56 2.78
CA GLY A 99 -5.90 33.89 3.30
C GLY A 99 -6.27 33.85 4.78
N GLN A 100 -6.97 32.80 5.21
CA GLN A 100 -7.35 32.61 6.61
C GLN A 100 -6.13 32.32 7.52
N ILE A 101 -5.15 31.55 7.03
CA ILE A 101 -3.91 31.26 7.77
C ILE A 101 -3.06 32.53 7.94
N VAL A 102 -2.94 33.36 6.89
CA VAL A 102 -2.22 34.64 6.96
C VAL A 102 -2.90 35.60 7.95
N ALA A 103 -4.23 35.69 7.92
CA ALA A 103 -4.97 36.53 8.86
C ALA A 103 -4.82 36.06 10.32
N MET A 104 -4.83 34.75 10.57
CA MET A 104 -4.62 34.20 11.92
C MET A 104 -3.20 34.44 12.45
N LEU A 105 -2.18 34.38 11.59
CA LEU A 105 -0.79 34.66 11.97
C LEU A 105 -0.57 36.14 12.33
N ASP A 106 -1.14 37.05 11.56
CA ASP A 106 -1.05 38.49 11.81
C ASP A 106 -1.73 38.87 13.14
N GLN A 107 -2.92 38.32 13.39
CA GLN A 107 -3.65 38.55 14.63
C GLN A 107 -2.88 38.02 15.85
N LYS A 108 -2.21 36.86 15.73
CA LYS A 108 -1.38 36.32 16.81
C LYS A 108 -0.18 37.23 17.09
N ASN A 109 0.51 37.68 16.05
CA ASN A 109 1.71 38.51 16.18
C ASN A 109 1.38 39.86 16.85
N TYR A 110 0.24 40.46 16.49
CA TYR A 110 -0.26 41.68 17.13
C TYR A 110 -0.49 41.51 18.64
N VAL A 111 -1.09 40.40 19.06
CA VAL A 111 -1.33 40.10 20.48
C VAL A 111 -0.02 39.88 21.24
N GLU A 112 0.95 39.18 20.65
CA GLU A 112 2.27 38.98 21.25
C GLU A 112 3.05 40.29 21.40
N GLU A 113 2.98 41.18 20.41
CA GLU A 113 3.59 42.52 20.46
C GLU A 113 2.95 43.38 21.56
N LEU A 114 1.62 43.35 21.69
CA LEU A 114 0.90 44.10 22.72
C LEU A 114 1.22 43.59 24.13
N ASN A 115 1.24 42.27 24.33
CA ASN A 115 1.64 41.67 25.60
C ASN A 115 3.08 42.05 25.98
N ARG A 116 3.99 42.16 25.00
CA ARG A 116 5.36 42.62 25.26
C ARG A 116 5.44 44.06 25.76
N GLN A 117 4.51 44.92 25.38
CA GLN A 117 4.46 46.33 25.82
C GLN A 117 3.81 46.51 27.20
N LEU A 118 3.12 45.49 27.70
CA LEU A 118 2.42 45.49 28.99
C LEU A 118 3.22 44.83 30.13
N THR A 119 4.47 44.41 29.86
CA THR A 119 5.44 43.87 30.84
C THR A 119 6.66 44.77 30.91
#